data_AF-A0A141RQK8-F1
#
_entry.id   AF-A0A141RQK8-F1
#
_cell.length_a   1.000
_cell.length_b   1.000
_cell.length_c   1.000
_cell.angle_alpha   90.00
_cell.angle_beta   90.00
_cell.angle_gamma   90.00
#
_symmetry.space_group_name_H-M   'P 1'
#
loop_
_entity.id
_entity.type
_entity.pdbx_description
1 polymer ?
#
loop_
_entity_poly.entity_id
_entity_poly.type
_entity_poly.pdbx_seq_one_letter_code
_entity_poly.pdbx_strand_id
1 'polypeptide(L)' 'MANWHTIDELHDISADLPRFTQAFTELATRLGLDIAPLEADHISLRCHQNATAERWRRGFEQCGELLS' A
#
# COMPACT_ATOMS: atom_id res chain seq x y z
N MET A 1 -5.55 -16.54 5.68
CA MET A 1 -4.81 -15.80 4.64
C MET A 1 -3.49 -15.34 5.26
N ALA A 2 -2.40 -15.35 4.51
CA ALA A 2 -1.10 -14.91 5.01
C ALA A 2 -1.12 -13.40 5.33
N ASN A 3 -0.31 -12.96 6.29
CA ASN A 3 -0.09 -11.53 6.51
C ASN A 3 0.74 -10.99 5.33
N TRP A 4 0.29 -9.91 4.69
CA TRP A 4 0.98 -9.35 3.52
C TRP A 4 2.43 -8.93 3.80
N HIS A 5 2.77 -8.61 5.06
CA HIS A 5 4.13 -8.30 5.49
C HIS A 5 5.11 -9.48 5.42
N THR A 6 4.62 -10.72 5.36
CA THR A 6 5.46 -11.92 5.32
C THR A 6 5.58 -12.51 3.92
N ILE A 7 5.07 -11.84 2.89
CA ILE A 7 5.10 -12.31 1.51
C ILE A 7 6.30 -11.70 0.79
N ASP A 8 7.18 -12.55 0.27
CA ASP A 8 8.43 -12.15 -0.37
C ASP A 8 8.19 -11.19 -1.55
N GLU A 9 7.16 -11.44 -2.36
CA GLU A 9 6.80 -10.57 -3.48
C GLU A 9 6.35 -9.16 -3.07
N LEU A 10 5.95 -8.94 -1.81
CA LEU A 10 5.45 -7.67 -1.28
C LEU A 10 6.43 -6.99 -0.32
N HIS A 11 7.63 -7.54 -0.18
CA HIS A 11 8.63 -7.03 0.78
C HIS A 11 9.01 -5.56 0.52
N ASP A 12 9.14 -5.16 -0.75
CA ASP A 12 9.47 -3.79 -1.13
C ASP A 12 8.38 -2.79 -0.75
N ILE A 13 7.10 -3.17 -0.88
CA ILE A 13 5.97 -2.33 -0.44
C ILE A 13 5.94 -2.23 1.09
N SER A 14 6.18 -3.33 1.80
CA SER A 14 6.26 -3.33 3.26
C SER A 14 7.37 -2.41 3.78
N ALA A 15 8.54 -2.46 3.13
CA ALA A 15 9.67 -1.61 3.47
C ALA A 15 9.41 -0.13 3.15
N ASP A 16 8.58 0.17 2.14
CA ASP A 16 8.24 1.54 1.74
C ASP A 16 7.14 2.19 2.60
N LEU A 17 6.31 1.39 3.28
CA LEU A 17 5.17 1.89 4.04
C LEU A 17 5.52 2.98 5.07
N PRO A 18 6.59 2.88 5.88
CA PRO A 18 6.97 3.96 6.81
C PRO A 18 7.22 5.30 6.11
N ARG A 19 7.85 5.28 4.93
CA ARG A 19 8.08 6.47 4.12
C ARG A 19 6.76 7.07 3.63
N PHE A 20 5.82 6.24 3.19
CA PHE A 20 4.48 6.69 2.78
C PHE A 20 3.70 7.29 3.95
N THR A 21 3.71 6.67 5.12
CA THR A 21 3.05 7.19 6.33
C THR A 21 3.55 8.58 6.68
N GLN A 22 4.88 8.79 6.67
CA GLN A 22 5.46 10.12 6.90
C GLN A 22 4.96 11.14 5.87
N ALA A 23 5.06 10.82 4.57
CA ALA A 23 4.63 11.73 3.50
C ALA A 23 3.14 12.08 3.58
N PHE A 24 2.30 11.11 3.95
CA PHE A 24 0.87 11.32 4.15
C PHE A 24 0.57 12.23 5.34
N THR A 25 1.24 12.02 6.48
CA THR A 25 1.10 12.89 7.67
C THR A 25 1.57 14.32 7.38
N GLU A 26 2.70 14.48 6.69
CA GLU A 26 3.20 15.80 6.29
C GLU A 26 2.22 16.51 5.35
N LEU A 27 1.64 15.79 4.39
CA LEU A 27 0.63 16.34 3.49
C LEU A 27 -0.63 16.78 4.24
N ALA A 28 -1.19 15.92 5.10
CA ALA A 28 -2.37 16.25 5.91
C ALA A 28 -2.12 17.49 6.78
N THR A 29 -0.94 17.57 7.39
CA THR A 29 -0.50 18.71 8.20
C THR A 29 -0.44 20.00 7.36
N ARG A 30 0.18 19.94 6.17
CA ARG A 30 0.29 21.10 5.26
C ARG A 30 -1.05 21.60 4.75
N LEU A 31 -2.01 20.68 4.58
CA LEU A 31 -3.38 21.02 4.16
C LEU A 31 -4.29 21.44 5.32
N GLY A 32 -3.83 21.29 6.58
CA GLY A 32 -4.68 21.50 7.75
C GLY A 32 -5.86 20.53 7.81
N LEU A 33 -5.70 19.32 7.25
CA LEU A 33 -6.74 18.32 7.15
C LEU A 33 -6.73 17.42 8.39
N ASP A 34 -7.82 17.44 9.16
CA ASP A 34 -8.06 16.43 10.19
C ASP A 34 -8.53 15.13 9.52
N ILE A 35 -7.69 14.11 9.56
CA ILE A 35 -7.95 12.81 8.97
C ILE A 35 -8.59 11.83 9.96
N ALA A 36 -8.60 12.12 11.26
CA ALA A 36 -9.15 11.24 12.27
C ALA A 36 -10.65 10.90 12.08
N PRO A 37 -11.52 11.82 11.62
CA PRO A 37 -12.93 11.49 11.39
C PRO A 37 -13.22 10.89 10.00
N LEU A 38 -12.21 10.76 9.12
CA LEU A 38 -12.40 10.30 7.75
C LEU A 38 -12.36 8.77 7.68
N GLU A 39 -13.24 8.19 6.87
CA GLU A 39 -13.23 6.75 6.59
C GLU A 39 -12.26 6.44 5.45
N ALA A 40 -11.33 5.51 5.70
CA ALA A 40 -10.42 5.03 4.67
C ALA A 40 -11.12 3.98 3.79
N ASP A 41 -11.19 4.25 2.49
CA ASP A 41 -11.74 3.32 1.49
C ASP A 41 -10.69 2.31 1.02
N HIS A 42 -9.61 2.78 0.37
CA HIS A 42 -8.50 1.94 -0.09
C HIS A 42 -7.17 2.70 -0.18
N ILE A 43 -6.07 1.96 -0.32
CA ILE A 43 -4.71 2.47 -0.60
C ILE A 43 -4.26 2.03 -1.99
N SER A 44 -3.51 2.88 -2.69
CA SER A 44 -3.09 2.66 -4.07
C SER A 44 -1.57 2.53 -4.21
N LEU A 45 -1.12 1.64 -5.11
CA LEU A 45 0.27 1.51 -5.51
C LEU A 45 0.48 2.02 -6.95
N ARG A 46 1.74 2.38 -7.26
CA ARG A 46 2.17 2.74 -8.63
C ARG A 46 3.45 2.02 -8.96
N CYS A 47 3.56 1.56 -10.21
CA CYS A 47 4.80 1.03 -10.77
C CYS A 47 4.91 1.44 -12.24
N HIS A 48 6.14 1.40 -12.76
CA HIS A 48 6.44 1.76 -14.15
C HIS A 48 6.99 0.56 -14.96
N GLN A 49 7.13 -0.61 -14.33
CA GLN A 49 7.52 -1.86 -14.99
C GLN A 49 6.39 -2.88 -14.84
N ASN A 50 5.97 -3.49 -15.96
CA ASN A 50 4.95 -4.55 -15.93
C ASN A 50 5.39 -5.74 -15.06
N ALA A 51 6.70 -6.04 -15.01
CA ALA A 51 7.25 -7.09 -14.15
C ALA A 51 7.00 -6.83 -12.66
N THR A 52 7.02 -5.57 -12.22
CA THR A 52 6.71 -5.19 -10.84
C THR A 52 5.22 -5.38 -10.55
N ALA A 53 4.34 -4.95 -11.47
CA ALA A 53 2.90 -5.16 -11.34
C ALA A 53 2.55 -6.65 -11.20
N GLU A 54 3.15 -7.49 -12.05
CA GLU A 54 2.92 -8.94 -12.06
C GLU A 54 3.43 -9.60 -10.76
N ARG A 55 4.62 -9.20 -10.28
CA ARG A 55 5.16 -9.68 -9.00
C ARG A 55 4.21 -9.34 -7.85
N TRP A 56 3.76 -8.09 -7.76
CA TRP A 56 2.85 -7.67 -6.70
C TRP A 56 1.49 -8.36 -6.80
N ARG A 57 0.95 -8.56 -8.01
CA ARG A 57 -0.28 -9.32 -8.21
C ARG A 57 -0.19 -10.72 -7.59
N ARG A 58 0.88 -11.47 -7.88
CA ARG A 58 1.12 -12.81 -7.31
C ARG A 58 1.27 -12.77 -5.78
N GLY A 59 1.87 -11.70 -5.25
CA GLY A 59 1.92 -11.47 -3.81
C GLY A 59 0.53 -11.26 -3.22
N PHE A 60 -0.28 -10.37 -3.79
CA PHE A 60 -1.62 -10.06 -3.28
C PHE A 60 -2.58 -11.26 -3.35
N GLU A 61 -2.48 -12.12 -4.37
CA GLU A 61 -3.28 -13.34 -4.46
C GLU A 61 -2.99 -14.36 -3.33
N GLN A 62 -1.88 -14.22 -2.59
CA GLN A 62 -1.56 -15.06 -1.42
C GLN A 62 -2.15 -14.52 -0.10
N CYS A 63 -2.51 -13.24 -0.04
CA CYS A 63 -3.05 -12.59 1.17
C CYS A 63 -4.40 -11.88 0.95
N GLY A 64 -5.02 -12.05 -0.22
CA GLY A 64 -6.19 -11.28 -0.65
C GLY A 64 -6.93 -11.98 -1.79
N GLU A 65 -8.10 -11.43 -2.12
CA GLU A 65 -8.92 -11.87 -3.24
C GLU A 65 -9.19 -10.68 -4.17
N LEU A 66 -9.27 -10.94 -5.47
CA LEU A 66 -9.56 -9.91 -6.46
C LEU A 66 -11.04 -9.50 -6.38
N LEU A 67 -11.30 -8.22 -6.09
CA LEU A 67 -12.65 -7.67 -6.11
C LEU A 67 -13.12 -7.29 -7.53
N SER A 68 -12.23 -6.73 -8.36
CA SER A 68 -12.53 -6.22 -9.71
C SER A 68 -11.31 -6.22 -10.64
#